data_AF-A0A0C3G729-F1
#
_entry.id   AF-A0A0C3G729-F1
#
_cell.length_a   1.000
_cell.length_b   1.000
_cell.length_c   1.000
_cell.angle_alpha   90.00
_cell.angle_beta   90.00
_cell.angle_gamma   90.00
#
_symmetry.space_group_name_H-M   'P 1'
#
loop_
_entity.id
_entity.type
_entity.pdbx_description
1 polymer ?
#
loop_
_entity_poly.entity_id
_entity_poly.type
_entity_poly.pdbx_seq_one_letter_code
_entity_poly.pdbx_strand_id
1 'polypeptide(L)'
;MKPDAMRKILVSDWIEYPRPLWMRQVWGTVTGYGLLTVTGNEHKQMRKAMNPAFSLANLMAQTDMYYNPIYSLMKILEHQIQTEPDPSTGEQMLLYEWMSKVTLDIICKTAFDYESDSLHNPYNELAQAYESMINLQSGTNMARMIAFLHIPGFAKLIKSGLFSVSGDFVISMSIYLG
;
A
#
# COMPACT_ATOMS: atom_id res chain seq x y z
N MET A 1 19.46 -14.24 -11.31
CA MET A 1 18.73 -15.53 -11.15
C MET A 1 18.50 -16.14 -12.52
N LYS A 2 18.55 -17.47 -12.65
CA LYS A 2 18.27 -18.16 -13.93
C LYS A 2 16.75 -18.19 -14.21
N PRO A 3 16.28 -17.98 -15.46
CA PRO A 3 14.86 -17.97 -15.80
C PRO A 3 14.11 -19.25 -15.36
N ASP A 4 14.75 -20.41 -15.53
CA ASP A 4 14.16 -21.70 -15.14
C ASP A 4 13.89 -21.80 -13.64
N ALA A 5 14.78 -21.23 -12.82
CA ALA A 5 14.58 -21.18 -11.37
C ALA A 5 13.39 -20.28 -10.99
N MET A 6 13.22 -19.15 -11.67
CA MET A 6 12.07 -18.27 -11.43
C MET A 6 10.76 -18.93 -11.86
N ARG A 7 10.73 -19.62 -13.01
CA ARG A 7 9.56 -20.37 -13.45
C ARG A 7 9.19 -21.46 -12.45
N LYS A 8 10.19 -22.19 -11.94
CA LYS A 8 9.98 -23.23 -10.92
C LYS A 8 9.33 -22.65 -9.67
N ILE A 9 9.87 -21.56 -9.13
CA ILE A 9 9.41 -20.95 -7.89
C ILE A 9 8.05 -20.23 -8.05
N LEU A 10 7.85 -19.50 -9.15
CA LEU A 10 6.69 -18.60 -9.31
C LEU A 10 5.49 -19.25 -10.01
N VAL A 11 5.68 -20.34 -10.76
CA VAL A 11 4.64 -20.92 -11.60
C VAL A 11 4.42 -22.41 -11.31
N SER A 12 5.46 -23.24 -11.45
CA SER A 12 5.30 -24.70 -11.40
C SER A 12 5.10 -25.20 -9.96
N ASP A 13 6.02 -24.83 -9.07
CA ASP A 13 6.19 -25.44 -7.76
C ASP A 13 5.97 -24.43 -6.63
N TRP A 14 5.19 -23.38 -6.88
CA TRP A 14 4.95 -22.28 -5.92
C TRP A 14 4.37 -22.74 -4.57
N ILE A 15 3.76 -23.93 -4.53
CA ILE A 15 3.27 -24.56 -3.29
C ILE A 15 4.43 -25.08 -2.43
N GLU A 16 5.50 -25.58 -3.06
CA GLU A 16 6.71 -26.06 -2.40
C GLU A 16 7.60 -24.91 -1.91
N TYR A 17 7.42 -23.72 -2.47
CA TYR A 17 8.10 -22.48 -2.08
C TYR A 17 7.12 -21.48 -1.45
N PRO A 18 6.54 -21.77 -0.27
CA PRO A 18 5.60 -20.88 0.37
C PRO A 18 6.26 -19.55 0.74
N ARG A 19 5.46 -18.47 0.74
CA ARG A 19 5.87 -17.17 1.30
C ARG A 19 6.42 -17.36 2.73
N PRO A 20 7.57 -16.72 3.07
CA PRO A 20 8.15 -16.80 4.41
C PRO A 20 7.15 -16.45 5.52
N LEU A 21 7.27 -17.10 6.68
CA LEU A 21 6.35 -16.89 7.80
C LEU A 21 6.30 -15.43 8.26
N TRP A 22 7.47 -14.79 8.37
CA TRP A 22 7.56 -13.38 8.75
C TRP A 22 6.77 -12.47 7.80
N MET A 23 6.81 -12.75 6.51
CA MET A 23 6.08 -12.00 5.49
C MET A 23 4.57 -12.18 5.68
N ARG A 24 4.12 -13.40 5.94
CA ARG A 24 2.68 -13.66 6.22
C ARG A 24 2.20 -12.96 7.48
N GLN A 25 3.02 -12.90 8.53
CA GLN A 25 2.66 -12.25 9.79
C GLN A 25 2.60 -10.72 9.66
N VAL A 26 3.59 -10.12 8.99
CA VAL A 26 3.61 -8.68 8.68
C VAL A 26 2.36 -8.33 7.87
N TRP A 27 2.13 -9.00 6.72
CA TRP A 27 0.96 -8.70 5.88
C TRP A 27 -0.36 -9.07 6.56
N GLY A 28 -0.39 -10.10 7.40
CA GLY A 28 -1.56 -10.49 8.17
C GLY A 28 -1.96 -9.43 9.20
N THR A 29 -0.97 -8.79 9.83
CA THR A 29 -1.19 -7.71 10.79
C THR A 29 -1.66 -6.43 10.09
N VAL A 30 -1.10 -6.13 8.91
CA VAL A 30 -1.39 -4.87 8.20
C VAL A 30 -2.68 -4.95 7.36
N THR A 31 -2.91 -6.07 6.66
CA THR A 31 -3.99 -6.21 5.67
C THR A 31 -5.01 -7.30 6.01
N GLY A 32 -4.81 -8.00 7.14
CA GLY A 32 -5.62 -9.15 7.51
C GLY A 32 -5.23 -10.46 6.80
N TYR A 33 -5.91 -11.54 7.17
CA TYR A 33 -5.69 -12.87 6.60
C TYR A 33 -6.50 -13.08 5.30
N GLY A 34 -6.12 -12.35 4.24
CA GLY A 34 -6.74 -12.41 2.92
C GLY A 34 -5.84 -12.98 1.82
N LEU A 35 -6.15 -12.67 0.56
CA LEU A 35 -5.47 -13.20 -0.64
C LEU A 35 -3.94 -13.06 -0.61
N LEU A 36 -3.40 -12.01 0.02
CA LEU A 36 -1.96 -11.77 0.14
C LEU A 36 -1.25 -12.74 1.09
N THR A 37 -1.96 -13.31 2.07
CA THR A 37 -1.36 -14.08 3.18
C THR A 37 -1.74 -15.55 3.13
N VAL A 38 -2.95 -15.89 2.69
CA VAL A 38 -3.41 -17.28 2.56
C VAL A 38 -2.64 -18.03 1.47
N THR A 39 -2.58 -19.36 1.57
CA THR A 39 -1.90 -20.24 0.59
C THR A 39 -2.70 -21.51 0.31
N GLY A 40 -2.31 -22.27 -0.70
CA GLY A 40 -2.96 -23.55 -1.02
C GLY A 40 -4.38 -23.38 -1.56
N ASN A 41 -5.30 -24.23 -1.12
CA ASN A 41 -6.67 -24.29 -1.65
C ASN A 41 -7.50 -23.05 -1.30
N GLU A 42 -7.33 -22.47 -0.11
CA GLU A 42 -8.00 -21.24 0.30
C GLU A 42 -7.63 -20.07 -0.62
N HIS A 43 -6.33 -19.92 -0.90
CA HIS A 43 -5.85 -18.93 -1.86
C HIS A 43 -6.43 -19.13 -3.27
N LYS A 44 -6.50 -20.39 -3.75
CA LYS A 44 -7.11 -20.71 -5.04
C LYS A 44 -8.60 -20.32 -5.09
N GLN A 45 -9.34 -20.59 -4.02
CA GLN A 45 -10.77 -20.26 -3.93
C GLN A 45 -11.00 -18.75 -3.90
N MET A 46 -10.29 -18.01 -3.04
CA MET A 46 -10.36 -16.53 -2.99
C MET A 46 -10.00 -15.91 -4.35
N ARG A 47 -8.92 -16.39 -4.99
CA ARG A 47 -8.52 -15.89 -6.30
C ARG A 47 -9.57 -16.16 -7.38
N LYS A 48 -10.17 -17.35 -7.37
CA LYS A 48 -11.24 -17.70 -8.31
C LYS A 48 -12.46 -16.77 -8.15
N ALA A 49 -12.79 -16.41 -6.91
CA ALA A 49 -13.89 -15.49 -6.62
C ALA A 49 -13.59 -14.05 -7.06
N MET A 50 -12.34 -13.57 -6.92
CA MET A 50 -11.95 -12.20 -7.25
C MET A 50 -11.64 -11.96 -8.75
N ASN A 51 -11.11 -12.97 -9.46
CA ASN A 51 -10.69 -12.82 -10.85
C ASN A 51 -11.73 -12.19 -11.82
N PRO A 52 -13.05 -12.45 -11.70
CA PRO A 52 -14.04 -11.83 -12.57
C PRO A 52 -14.00 -10.29 -12.56
N ALA A 53 -13.78 -9.67 -11.39
CA ALA A 53 -13.66 -8.21 -11.27
C ALA A 53 -12.48 -7.64 -12.07
N PHE A 54 -11.44 -8.45 -12.29
CA PHE A 54 -10.25 -8.10 -13.06
C PHE A 54 -10.27 -8.66 -14.50
N SER A 55 -11.44 -9.07 -15.01
CA SER A 55 -11.57 -9.46 -16.41
C SER A 55 -11.42 -8.22 -17.32
N LEU A 56 -10.93 -8.43 -18.54
CA LEU A 56 -10.74 -7.34 -19.50
C LEU A 56 -12.03 -6.51 -19.69
N ALA A 57 -13.18 -7.17 -19.79
CA ALA A 57 -14.46 -6.49 -19.95
C ALA A 57 -14.79 -5.55 -18.77
N ASN A 58 -14.58 -6.01 -17.53
CA ASN A 58 -14.84 -5.19 -16.34
C ASN A 58 -13.82 -4.07 -16.19
N LEU A 59 -12.53 -4.33 -16.48
CA LEU A 59 -11.51 -3.30 -16.49
C LEU A 59 -11.79 -2.21 -17.53
N MET A 60 -12.27 -2.58 -18.71
CA MET A 60 -12.66 -1.60 -19.73
C MET A 60 -13.87 -0.78 -19.28
N ALA A 61 -14.88 -1.42 -18.69
CA ALA A 61 -16.10 -0.75 -18.23
C ALA A 61 -15.88 0.32 -17.14
N GLN A 62 -14.81 0.21 -16.36
CA GLN A 62 -14.48 1.20 -15.31
C GLN A 62 -13.50 2.29 -15.75
N THR A 63 -12.97 2.25 -16.99
CA THR A 63 -11.93 3.19 -17.45
C THR A 63 -12.40 4.64 -17.42
N ASP A 64 -13.68 4.89 -17.73
CA ASP A 64 -14.26 6.23 -17.73
C ASP A 64 -14.20 6.90 -16.34
N MET A 65 -14.23 6.09 -15.27
CA MET A 65 -14.13 6.58 -13.89
C MET A 65 -12.73 7.11 -13.55
N TYR A 66 -11.71 6.76 -14.33
CA TYR A 66 -10.33 7.17 -14.06
C TYR A 66 -10.08 8.62 -14.46
N TYR A 67 -10.82 9.11 -15.45
CA TYR A 67 -10.61 10.43 -16.02
C TYR A 67 -10.79 11.55 -14.99
N ASN A 68 -11.80 11.45 -14.12
CA ASN A 68 -12.07 12.50 -13.14
C ASN A 68 -10.89 12.70 -12.16
N PRO A 69 -10.40 11.67 -11.44
CA PRO A 69 -9.19 11.81 -10.62
C PRO A 69 -7.96 12.28 -11.40
N ILE A 70 -7.75 11.76 -12.62
CA ILE A 70 -6.58 12.13 -13.44
C ILE A 70 -6.63 13.61 -13.84
N TYR A 71 -7.77 14.10 -14.35
CA TYR A 71 -7.93 15.50 -14.70
C TYR A 71 -7.81 16.41 -13.49
N SER A 72 -8.28 15.95 -12.32
CA SER A 72 -8.09 16.67 -11.07
C SER A 72 -6.61 16.82 -10.73
N LEU A 73 -5.84 15.74 -10.82
CA LEU A 73 -4.40 15.80 -10.63
C LEU A 73 -3.72 16.72 -11.64
N MET A 74 -4.09 16.65 -12.92
CA MET A 74 -3.53 17.54 -13.96
C MET A 74 -3.75 19.02 -13.61
N LYS A 75 -4.94 19.39 -13.15
CA LYS A 75 -5.22 20.77 -12.72
C LYS A 75 -4.35 21.22 -11.54
N ILE A 76 -4.11 20.32 -10.58
CA ILE A 76 -3.22 20.60 -9.44
C ILE A 76 -1.80 20.85 -9.94
N LEU A 77 -1.28 19.97 -10.80
CA LEU A 77 0.08 20.09 -11.34
C LEU A 77 0.24 21.34 -12.22
N GLU A 78 -0.73 21.64 -13.08
CA GLU A 78 -0.74 22.86 -13.90
C GLU A 78 -0.76 24.12 -13.04
N HIS A 79 -1.56 24.12 -11.97
CA HIS A 79 -1.62 25.25 -11.04
C HIS A 79 -0.28 25.48 -10.35
N GLN A 80 0.33 24.41 -9.85
CA GLN A 80 1.65 24.45 -9.20
C GLN A 80 2.70 25.09 -10.13
N ILE A 81 2.77 24.64 -11.38
CA ILE A 81 3.72 25.15 -12.38
C ILE A 81 3.47 26.65 -12.66
N GLN A 82 2.21 27.07 -12.74
CA GLN A 82 1.84 28.47 -13.00
C GLN A 82 2.12 29.40 -11.81
N THR A 83 2.15 28.86 -10.60
CA THR A 83 2.40 29.63 -9.37
C THR A 83 3.88 29.73 -8.99
N GLU A 84 4.77 29.06 -9.73
CA GLU A 84 6.21 29.09 -9.49
C GLU A 84 6.74 30.55 -9.58
N PRO A 85 7.30 31.11 -8.48
CA PRO A 85 7.75 32.50 -8.45
C PRO A 85 8.87 32.82 -9.42
N ASP A 86 9.71 31.84 -9.77
CA ASP A 86 10.82 32.00 -10.70
C ASP A 86 10.74 30.98 -11.86
N PRO A 87 10.21 31.41 -13.02
CA PRO A 87 10.12 30.57 -14.23
C PRO A 87 11.47 30.07 -14.75
N SER A 88 12.60 30.65 -14.30
CA SER A 88 13.94 30.29 -14.76
C SER A 88 14.57 29.12 -13.99
N THR A 89 14.14 28.88 -12.76
CA THR A 89 14.59 27.75 -11.93
C THR A 89 13.73 26.50 -12.13
N GLY A 90 12.45 26.68 -12.49
CA GLY A 90 11.49 25.61 -12.69
C GLY A 90 11.06 24.93 -11.38
N GLU A 91 9.84 24.37 -11.36
CA GLU A 91 9.30 23.78 -10.14
C GLU A 91 9.80 22.34 -9.92
N GLN A 92 10.28 22.03 -8.70
CA GLN A 92 10.58 20.66 -8.27
C GLN A 92 9.40 20.06 -7.50
N MET A 93 8.83 18.98 -8.04
CA MET A 93 7.63 18.36 -7.48
C MET A 93 7.87 16.89 -7.09
N LEU A 94 7.46 16.49 -5.89
CA LEU A 94 7.49 15.10 -5.47
C LEU A 94 6.24 14.36 -5.96
N LEU A 95 6.31 13.80 -7.18
CA LEU A 95 5.16 13.13 -7.80
C LEU A 95 4.68 11.86 -7.08
N TYR A 96 5.53 11.22 -6.26
CA TYR A 96 5.16 9.97 -5.59
C TYR A 96 3.89 10.11 -4.74
N GLU A 97 3.77 11.21 -3.98
CA GLU A 97 2.61 11.46 -3.13
C GLU A 97 1.34 11.70 -3.95
N TRP A 98 1.44 12.53 -5.00
CA TRP A 98 0.34 12.80 -5.93
C TRP A 98 -0.15 11.54 -6.66
N MET A 99 0.81 10.71 -7.11
CA MET A 99 0.50 9.44 -7.76
C MET A 99 -0.15 8.45 -6.80
N SER A 100 0.27 8.43 -5.52
CA SER A 100 -0.36 7.62 -4.48
C SER A 100 -1.83 8.03 -4.26
N LYS A 101 -2.08 9.34 -4.10
CA LYS A 101 -3.43 9.92 -3.90
C LYS A 101 -4.38 9.64 -5.08
N VAL A 102 -3.96 9.97 -6.30
CA VAL A 102 -4.82 9.72 -7.48
C VAL A 102 -5.11 8.22 -7.68
N THR A 103 -4.14 7.35 -7.40
CA THR A 103 -4.34 5.90 -7.50
C THR A 103 -5.32 5.42 -6.45
N LEU A 104 -5.23 5.94 -5.22
CA LEU A 104 -6.18 5.64 -4.16
C LEU A 104 -7.60 6.08 -4.55
N ASP A 105 -7.78 7.29 -5.08
CA ASP A 105 -9.09 7.79 -5.51
C ASP A 105 -9.69 6.92 -6.63
N ILE A 106 -8.87 6.48 -7.59
CA ILE A 106 -9.31 5.55 -8.64
C ILE A 106 -9.75 4.21 -8.02
N ILE A 107 -8.96 3.63 -7.11
CA ILE A 107 -9.32 2.36 -6.45
C ILE A 107 -10.61 2.50 -5.64
N CYS A 108 -10.72 3.57 -4.85
CA CYS A 108 -11.89 3.85 -4.03
C CYS A 108 -13.16 3.96 -4.89
N LYS A 109 -13.08 4.72 -5.97
CA LYS A 109 -14.24 4.91 -6.86
C LYS A 109 -14.62 3.63 -7.60
N THR A 110 -13.64 2.91 -8.14
CA THR A 110 -13.89 1.78 -9.05
C THR A 110 -14.22 0.49 -8.33
N ALA A 111 -13.58 0.23 -7.18
CA ALA A 111 -13.78 -1.00 -6.42
C ALA A 111 -14.88 -0.88 -5.35
N PHE A 112 -15.09 0.32 -4.80
CA PHE A 112 -15.96 0.52 -3.63
C PHE A 112 -17.06 1.57 -3.85
N ASP A 113 -17.11 2.23 -5.02
CA ASP A 113 -17.95 3.40 -5.29
C ASP A 113 -17.85 4.47 -4.19
N TYR A 114 -16.64 4.63 -3.65
CA TYR A 114 -16.34 5.56 -2.57
C TYR A 114 -15.53 6.75 -3.08
N GLU A 115 -15.92 7.95 -2.67
CA GLU A 115 -15.24 9.20 -3.01
C GLU A 115 -14.33 9.61 -1.85
N SER A 116 -13.07 9.16 -1.90
CA SER A 116 -12.05 9.57 -0.91
C SER A 116 -11.64 11.02 -1.07
N ASP A 117 -11.62 11.53 -2.30
CA ASP A 117 -11.17 12.87 -2.67
C ASP A 117 -9.80 13.23 -2.04
N SER A 118 -8.87 12.27 -2.04
CA SER A 118 -7.58 12.40 -1.34
C SER A 118 -6.67 13.46 -1.97
N LEU A 119 -6.94 13.85 -3.23
CA LEU A 119 -6.27 14.95 -3.91
C LEU A 119 -6.57 16.33 -3.31
N HIS A 120 -7.78 16.55 -2.76
CA HIS A 120 -8.17 17.85 -2.20
C HIS A 120 -8.44 17.80 -0.69
N ASN A 121 -8.83 16.63 -0.17
CA ASN A 121 -9.18 16.44 1.22
C ASN A 121 -8.17 15.51 1.93
N PRO A 122 -7.08 16.05 2.50
CA PRO A 122 -6.10 15.26 3.23
C PRO A 122 -6.66 14.68 4.54
N TYR A 123 -7.84 15.13 4.99
CA TYR A 123 -8.45 14.68 6.23
C TYR A 123 -9.39 13.48 6.06
N ASN A 124 -9.53 12.93 4.85
CA ASN A 124 -10.31 11.72 4.65
C ASN A 124 -9.72 10.56 5.48
N GLU A 125 -10.53 9.95 6.35
CA GLU A 125 -10.07 8.91 7.28
C GLU A 125 -9.44 7.72 6.56
N LEU A 126 -10.03 7.29 5.44
CA LEU A 126 -9.50 6.19 4.63
C LEU A 126 -8.17 6.59 3.98
N ALA A 127 -8.04 7.82 3.47
CA ALA A 127 -6.79 8.30 2.90
C ALA A 127 -5.66 8.37 3.93
N GLN A 128 -5.95 8.86 5.14
CA GLN A 128 -4.98 8.89 6.25
C GLN A 128 -4.55 7.49 6.68
N ALA A 129 -5.51 6.56 6.79
CA ALA A 129 -5.22 5.17 7.13
C ALA A 129 -4.36 4.49 6.05
N TYR A 130 -4.67 4.74 4.77
CA TYR A 130 -3.91 4.22 3.64
C TYR A 130 -2.49 4.78 3.58
N GLU A 131 -2.32 6.09 3.78
CA GLU A 131 -1.01 6.74 3.83
C GLU A 131 -0.17 6.19 4.98
N SER A 132 -0.77 6.08 6.17
CA SER A 132 -0.13 5.46 7.34
C SER A 132 0.32 4.03 7.04
N MET A 133 -0.53 3.24 6.38
CA MET A 133 -0.22 1.86 5.95
C MET A 133 0.95 1.82 4.95
N ILE A 134 0.97 2.68 3.93
CA ILE A 134 2.07 2.73 2.95
C ILE A 134 3.39 3.13 3.63
N ASN A 135 3.36 4.08 4.55
CA ASN A 135 4.55 4.53 5.27
C ASN A 135 5.20 3.42 6.12
N LEU A 136 4.46 2.35 6.46
CA LEU A 136 5.01 1.15 7.11
C LEU A 136 5.96 0.35 6.20
N GLN A 137 5.88 0.52 4.87
CA GLN A 137 6.74 -0.17 3.91
C GLN A 137 8.17 0.39 3.84
N SER A 138 8.46 1.52 4.51
CA SER A 138 9.82 2.04 4.57
C SER A 138 10.76 1.03 5.24
N GLY A 139 12.01 0.93 4.76
CA GLY A 139 12.97 -0.09 5.25
C GLY A 139 13.16 -0.06 6.77
N THR A 140 13.18 1.14 7.36
CA THR A 140 13.29 1.33 8.81
C THR A 140 12.04 0.85 9.56
N ASN A 141 10.84 1.15 9.06
CA ASN A 141 9.58 0.73 9.70
C ASN A 141 9.35 -0.77 9.55
N MET A 142 9.68 -1.33 8.39
CA MET A 142 9.60 -2.76 8.13
C MET A 142 10.58 -3.55 9.01
N ALA A 143 11.82 -3.07 9.17
CA ALA A 143 12.80 -3.69 10.07
C ALA A 143 12.32 -3.67 11.54
N ARG A 144 11.72 -2.56 11.99
CA ARG A 144 11.13 -2.46 13.33
C ARG A 144 9.95 -3.41 13.52
N MET A 145 9.08 -3.55 12.52
CA MET A 145 7.93 -4.46 12.57
C MET A 145 8.37 -5.93 12.63
N ILE A 146 9.37 -6.30 11.81
CA ILE A 146 9.96 -7.64 11.84
C ILE A 146 10.59 -7.92 13.22
N ALA A 147 11.37 -6.98 13.74
CA ALA A 147 11.98 -7.09 15.06
C ALA A 147 10.93 -7.22 16.18
N PHE A 148 9.85 -6.44 16.13
CA PHE A 148 8.75 -6.52 17.09
C PHE A 148 8.03 -7.87 17.05
N LEU A 149 7.77 -8.42 15.86
CA LEU A 149 7.04 -9.69 15.71
C LEU A 149 7.90 -10.93 16.05
N HIS A 150 9.21 -10.87 15.86
CA HIS A 150 10.09 -12.05 15.97
C HIS A 150 11.00 -12.05 17.20
N ILE A 151 11.28 -10.91 17.82
CA ILE A 151 12.17 -10.82 18.99
C ILE A 151 11.31 -10.63 20.26
N PRO A 152 11.08 -11.69 21.06
CA PRO A 152 10.32 -11.58 22.30
C PRO A 152 11.04 -10.62 23.26
N GLY A 153 10.34 -9.56 23.69
CA GLY A 153 10.89 -8.53 24.57
C GLY A 153 11.38 -7.26 23.87
N PHE A 154 11.36 -7.19 22.53
CA PHE A 154 11.73 -5.97 21.79
C PHE A 154 10.81 -4.78 22.13
N ALA A 155 9.53 -5.04 22.42
CA ALA A 155 8.60 -4.04 22.94
C ALA A 155 9.06 -3.40 24.27
N LYS A 156 9.77 -4.17 25.13
CA LYS A 156 10.34 -3.64 26.38
C LYS A 156 11.60 -2.81 26.12
N LEU A 157 12.41 -3.18 25.12
CA LEU A 157 13.61 -2.43 24.70
C LEU A 157 13.28 -1.08 24.04
N ILE A 158 12.19 -1.01 23.27
CA ILE A 158 11.70 0.27 22.73
C ILE A 158 11.22 1.19 23.86
N LYS A 159 10.54 0.64 24.88
CA LYS A 159 10.08 1.41 26.04
C LYS A 159 11.20 1.87 26.97
N SER A 160 12.39 1.26 26.92
CA SER A 160 13.52 1.63 27.79
C SER A 160 14.36 2.80 27.26
N GLY A 161 13.91 3.50 26.21
CA GLY A 161 14.54 4.74 25.73
C GLY A 161 15.89 4.56 25.03
N LEU A 162 16.32 3.32 24.77
CA LEU A 162 17.63 3.02 24.16
C LEU A 162 17.64 3.26 22.63
N PHE A 163 16.46 3.32 22.01
CA PHE A 163 16.26 3.64 20.60
C PHE A 163 15.21 4.75 20.48
N SER A 164 15.58 5.88 19.88
CA SER A 164 14.61 6.94 19.54
C SER A 164 13.70 6.42 18.42
N VAL A 165 12.47 6.03 18.79
CA VAL A 165 11.43 5.60 17.85
C VAL A 165 10.46 6.77 17.69
N SER A 166 10.14 7.14 16.44
CA SER A 166 9.12 8.17 16.18
C SER A 166 7.80 7.73 16.83
N GLY A 167 7.14 8.64 17.56
CA GLY A 167 5.89 8.34 18.28
C GLY A 167 4.82 7.70 17.38
N ASP A 168 4.84 8.03 16.10
CA ASP A 168 3.91 7.54 15.08
C ASP A 168 3.97 6.02 14.89
N PHE A 169 5.15 5.40 15.02
CA PHE A 169 5.30 3.95 14.87
C PHE A 169 4.65 3.20 16.05
N VAL A 170 4.77 3.73 17.27
CA VAL A 170 4.20 3.12 18.48
C VAL A 170 2.68 3.27 18.52
N ILE A 171 2.17 4.42 18.06
CA ILE A 171 0.73 4.70 17.95
C ILE A 171 0.10 3.83 16.87
N SER A 172 0.69 3.79 15.67
CA SER A 172 0.19 2.97 14.56
C SER A 172 0.11 1.50 14.96
N MET A 173 1.14 0.95 15.62
CA MET A 173 1.15 -0.46 16.02
C MET A 173 0.20 -0.78 17.20
N SER A 174 -0.14 0.20 18.04
CA SER A 174 -1.19 0.03 19.08
C SER A 174 -2.60 -0.01 18.50
N ILE A 175 -2.85 0.69 17.37
CA ILE A 175 -4.13 0.66 16.66
C ILE A 175 -4.33 -0.69 15.96
N TYR A 176 -3.27 -1.32 15.45
CA TYR A 176 -3.36 -2.64 14.78
C TYR A 176 -3.44 -3.85 15.73
N LEU A 177 -3.19 -3.67 17.04
CA LEU A 177 -3.10 -4.76 18.03
C LEU A 177 -4.11 -4.64 19.18
N GLY A 178 -4.98 -3.64 19.16
CA GLY A 178 -6.13 -3.49 20.06
C GLY A 178 -7.42 -3.97 19.41
#